data_AF-A0A7Y6PC53-F1
#
_entry.id   AF-A0A7Y6PC53-F1
#
_cell.length_a   1.000
_cell.length_b   1.000
_cell.length_c   1.000
_cell.angle_alpha   90.00
_cell.angle_beta   90.00
_cell.angle_gamma   90.00
#
_symmetry.space_group_name_H-M   'P 1'
#
loop_
_entity.id
_entity.type
_entity.pdbx_description
1 polymer ?
#
loop_
_entity_poly.entity_id
_entity_poly.type
_entity_poly.pdbx_seq_one_letter_code
_entity_poly.pdbx_strand_id
1 'polypeptide(L)'
;IMERILGQVYISYSDITDISLYHRENVAEIRIFGIGGLGGYIGKFYNSKIGFYTAYVGDYSQAFLIKINNREKYVMSCRHAEKIVEEVKSRLKQ
;
A
#
# COMPACT_ATOMS: atom_id res chain seq x y z
N ILE A 1 -2.68 -1.85 13.66
CA ILE A 1 -1.59 -0.86 13.83
C ILE A 1 -0.40 -1.39 13.05
N MET A 2 0.20 -0.58 12.17
CA MET A 2 1.43 -0.95 11.47
C MET A 2 2.61 -0.21 12.08
N GLU A 3 3.60 -0.98 12.53
CA GLU A 3 4.83 -0.47 13.10
C GLU A 3 5.91 -0.34 12.03
N ARG A 4 6.61 0.80 12.02
CA ARG A 4 7.72 1.10 11.12
C ARG A 4 8.87 1.65 11.96
N ILE A 5 10.08 1.63 11.42
CA ILE A 5 11.28 2.18 12.08
C ILE A 5 11.06 3.65 12.50
N LEU A 6 10.24 4.40 11.75
CA LEU A 6 9.83 5.77 12.08
C LEU A 6 8.31 5.94 11.93
N GLY A 7 7.64 6.12 13.07
CA GLY A 7 6.23 6.48 13.16
C GLY A 7 5.26 5.33 12.89
N GLN A 8 4.03 5.49 13.36
CA GLN A 8 2.92 4.56 13.11
C GLN A 8 1.98 5.15 12.07
N VAL A 9 1.51 4.32 11.15
CA VAL A 9 0.48 4.69 10.18
C VAL A 9 -0.84 4.10 10.64
N TYR A 10 -1.79 4.98 10.90
CA TYR A 10 -3.15 4.64 11.30
C TYR A 10 -4.07 4.89 10.11
N ILE A 11 -4.76 3.84 9.68
CA ILE A 11 -5.80 3.90 8.65
C ILE A 11 -7.06 3.34 9.29
N SER A 12 -8.10 4.17 9.42
CA SER A 12 -9.41 3.71 9.90
C SER A 12 -10.09 2.87 8.82
N TYR A 13 -10.80 1.82 9.22
CA TYR A 13 -11.62 1.03 8.29
C TYR A 13 -12.67 1.89 7.59
N SER A 14 -13.25 2.88 8.29
CA SER A 14 -14.23 3.82 7.73
C SER A 14 -13.69 4.67 6.59
N ASP A 15 -12.36 4.84 6.53
CA ASP A 15 -11.71 5.64 5.50
C ASP A 15 -11.32 4.79 4.29
N ILE A 16 -11.28 3.46 4.40
CA ILE A 16 -10.91 2.58 3.29
C ILE A 16 -12.06 2.52 2.30
N THR A 17 -11.81 2.95 1.08
CA THR A 17 -12.77 2.89 -0.03
C THR A 17 -12.59 1.65 -0.89
N ASP A 18 -11.36 1.15 -0.99
CA ASP A 18 -11.02 -0.03 -1.77
C ASP A 18 -9.72 -0.64 -1.25
N ILE A 19 -9.62 -1.96 -1.36
CA ILE A 19 -8.40 -2.71 -1.07
C ILE A 19 -8.26 -3.85 -2.07
N SER A 20 -7.06 -4.06 -2.60
CA SER A 20 -6.79 -5.14 -3.56
C SER A 20 -5.38 -5.66 -3.39
N LEU A 21 -5.14 -6.91 -3.81
CA LEU A 21 -3.76 -7.35 -4.06
C LEU A 21 -3.13 -6.44 -5.10
N TYR A 22 -1.82 -6.24 -4.98
CA TYR A 22 -1.06 -5.36 -5.83
C TYR A 22 0.11 -6.12 -6.44
N HIS A 23 0.12 -6.17 -7.77
CA HIS A 23 1.24 -6.67 -8.54
C HIS A 23 1.90 -5.48 -9.23
N ARG A 24 3.24 -5.46 -9.19
CA ARG A 24 3.99 -4.39 -9.84
C ARG A 24 3.83 -4.53 -11.34
N GLU A 25 3.24 -3.51 -11.94
CA GLU A 25 3.03 -3.43 -13.38
C GLU A 25 4.32 -3.03 -14.10
N ASN A 26 4.42 -3.38 -15.39
CA ASN A 26 5.53 -2.96 -16.24
C ASN A 26 5.35 -1.50 -16.72
N VAL A 27 5.34 -0.57 -15.76
CA VAL A 27 5.28 0.87 -15.99
C VAL A 27 6.40 1.57 -15.23
N ALA A 28 6.86 2.70 -15.78
CA ALA A 28 7.87 3.51 -15.12
C ALA A 28 7.36 3.99 -13.74
N GLU A 29 8.20 3.83 -12.73
CA GLU A 29 7.93 4.27 -11.37
C GLU A 29 8.90 5.37 -10.97
N ILE A 30 8.35 6.52 -10.62
CA ILE A 30 9.10 7.71 -10.22
C ILE A 30 9.12 7.75 -8.69
N ARG A 31 10.32 7.76 -8.11
CA ARG A 31 10.51 8.00 -6.68
C ARG A 31 10.53 9.51 -6.43
N ILE A 32 9.61 9.99 -5.61
CA ILE A 32 9.50 11.41 -5.27
C ILE A 32 10.32 11.70 -4.02
N PHE A 33 10.14 10.89 -2.97
CA PHE A 33 10.97 10.91 -1.77
C PHE A 33 11.01 9.51 -1.15
N GLY A 34 12.13 9.17 -0.49
CA GLY A 34 12.24 7.98 0.34
C GLY A 34 13.32 7.01 -0.12
N ILE A 35 13.27 5.81 0.43
CA ILE A 35 14.20 4.72 0.15
C ILE A 35 13.54 3.66 -0.72
N GLY A 36 14.33 3.02 -1.57
CA GLY A 36 13.87 1.99 -2.50
C GLY A 36 15.04 1.23 -3.09
N GLY A 37 15.00 -0.10 -3.04
CA GLY A 37 16.06 -0.97 -3.52
C GLY A 37 16.20 -2.22 -2.64
N LEU A 38 17.44 -2.66 -2.42
CA LEU A 38 17.77 -3.76 -1.52
C LEU A 38 17.36 -3.38 -0.08
N GLY A 39 16.27 -3.97 0.42
CA GLY A 39 15.69 -3.67 1.74
C GLY A 39 14.25 -3.15 1.71
N GLY A 40 13.66 -2.98 0.52
CA GLY A 40 12.27 -2.59 0.36
C GLY A 40 12.09 -1.14 -0.10
N TYR A 41 10.85 -0.67 -0.06
CA TYR A 41 10.39 0.60 -0.61
C TYR A 41 9.57 1.34 0.44
N ILE A 42 10.11 2.46 0.89
CA ILE A 42 9.51 3.30 1.92
C ILE A 42 9.55 4.75 1.45
N GLY A 43 8.40 5.35 1.15
CA GLY A 43 8.36 6.73 0.66
C GLY A 43 7.16 7.05 -0.23
N LYS A 44 7.25 8.16 -0.97
CA LYS A 44 6.25 8.60 -1.94
C LYS A 44 6.74 8.29 -3.35
N PHE A 45 5.85 7.68 -4.12
CA PHE A 45 6.10 7.21 -5.46
C PHE A 45 4.95 7.64 -6.38
N TYR A 46 5.22 7.60 -7.68
CA TYR A 46 4.25 7.82 -8.73
C TYR A 46 4.43 6.79 -9.83
N ASN A 47 3.33 6.25 -10.34
CA ASN A 47 3.31 5.59 -11.64
C ASN A 47 2.00 5.91 -12.37
N SER A 48 1.97 5.67 -13.68
CA SER A 48 0.82 6.04 -14.52
C SER A 48 -0.46 5.23 -14.26
N LYS A 49 -0.36 4.08 -13.58
CA LYS A 49 -1.52 3.20 -13.28
C LYS A 49 -2.22 3.55 -11.98
N ILE A 50 -1.46 3.93 -10.96
CA ILE A 50 -1.94 4.22 -9.60
C ILE A 50 -2.05 5.73 -9.36
N GLY A 51 -1.22 6.52 -10.03
CA GLY A 51 -0.95 7.92 -9.70
C GLY A 51 0.01 8.03 -8.52
N PHE A 52 -0.13 9.09 -7.72
CA PHE A 52 0.65 9.28 -6.50
C PHE A 52 0.23 8.31 -5.40
N TYR A 53 1.21 7.68 -4.75
CA TYR A 53 0.97 6.75 -3.64
C TYR A 53 2.14 6.71 -2.66
N THR A 54 1.87 6.22 -1.45
CA THR A 54 2.89 5.98 -0.42
C THR A 54 3.20 4.48 -0.37
N ALA A 55 4.47 4.10 -0.46
CA ALA A 55 4.89 2.70 -0.34
C ALA A 55 5.44 2.42 1.05
N TYR A 56 5.03 1.29 1.64
CA TYR A 56 5.65 0.63 2.79
C TYR A 56 5.76 -0.86 2.48
N VAL A 57 6.67 -1.19 1.59
CA VAL A 57 6.76 -2.51 0.96
C VAL A 57 8.12 -3.12 1.27
N GLY A 58 8.15 -4.23 2.01
CA GLY A 58 9.36 -5.04 2.15
C GLY A 58 9.56 -5.93 0.92
N ASP A 59 8.50 -6.63 0.53
CA ASP A 59 8.44 -7.51 -0.64
C ASP A 59 7.19 -7.22 -1.49
N TYR A 60 7.36 -6.95 -2.79
CA TYR A 60 6.24 -6.69 -3.71
C TYR A 60 5.46 -7.94 -4.08
N SER A 61 6.02 -9.15 -3.91
CA SER A 61 5.29 -10.41 -4.15
C SER A 61 4.12 -10.59 -3.16
N GLN A 62 4.16 -9.88 -2.04
CA GLN A 62 3.16 -9.91 -0.97
C GLN A 62 2.48 -8.54 -0.79
N ALA A 63 2.40 -7.74 -1.85
CA ALA A 63 1.88 -6.39 -1.77
C ALA A 63 0.35 -6.31 -1.99
N PHE A 64 -0.22 -5.27 -1.40
CA PHE A 64 -1.62 -4.88 -1.57
C PHE A 64 -1.74 -3.36 -1.60
N LEU A 65 -2.74 -2.87 -2.32
CA LEU A 65 -3.06 -1.46 -2.49
C LEU A 65 -4.29 -1.14 -1.64
N ILE A 66 -4.17 -0.11 -0.80
CA ILE A 66 -5.29 0.50 -0.07
C ILE A 66 -5.56 1.86 -0.71
N LYS A 67 -6.83 2.14 -1.00
CA LYS A 67 -7.31 3.48 -1.36
C LYS A 67 -8.19 3.99 -0.24
N ILE A 68 -7.97 5.23 0.18
CA ILE A 68 -8.75 5.84 1.25
C ILE A 68 -9.51 7.09 0.77
N ASN A 69 -10.50 7.49 1.55
CA ASN A 69 -11.16 8.80 1.44
C ASN A 69 -10.08 9.90 1.38
N ASN A 70 -10.29 10.93 0.54
CA ASN A 70 -9.30 11.98 0.22
C ASN A 70 -8.23 11.62 -0.84
N ARG A 71 -8.48 10.60 -1.68
CA ARG A 71 -7.65 10.22 -2.86
C ARG A 71 -6.24 9.71 -2.55
N GLU A 72 -5.88 9.56 -1.28
CA GLU A 72 -4.61 8.96 -0.90
C GLU A 72 -4.60 7.45 -1.18
N LYS A 73 -3.41 6.96 -1.52
CA LYS A 73 -3.18 5.56 -1.87
C LYS A 73 -1.94 5.05 -1.16
N TYR A 74 -2.01 3.82 -0.68
CA TYR A 74 -0.95 3.15 0.05
C TYR A 74 -0.69 1.79 -0.57
N VAL A 75 0.56 1.52 -0.93
CA VAL A 75 1.00 0.17 -1.28
C VAL A 75 1.79 -0.37 -0.11
N MET A 76 1.35 -1.50 0.42
CA MET A 76 1.91 -2.10 1.62
C MET A 76 2.18 -3.57 1.35
N SER A 77 3.07 -4.19 2.12
CA SER A 77 3.22 -5.65 2.08
C SER A 77 3.33 -6.28 3.45
N CYS A 78 2.82 -7.49 3.55
CA CYS A 78 2.92 -8.31 4.75
C CYS A 78 2.76 -9.79 4.37
N ARG A 79 3.23 -10.69 5.24
CA ARG A 79 2.97 -12.12 5.06
C ARG A 79 1.45 -12.36 5.08
N HIS A 80 0.97 -13.17 4.13
CA HIS A 80 -0.46 -13.47 3.96
C HIS A 80 -1.31 -12.25 3.58
N ALA A 81 -0.82 -11.39 2.69
CA ALA A 81 -1.56 -10.23 2.17
C ALA A 81 -2.98 -10.57 1.70
N GLU A 82 -3.19 -11.74 1.10
CA GLU A 82 -4.53 -12.19 0.68
C GLU A 82 -5.53 -12.23 1.83
N LYS A 83 -5.14 -12.76 3.00
CA LYS A 83 -6.00 -12.83 4.18
C LYS A 83 -6.40 -11.43 4.68
N ILE A 84 -5.47 -10.48 4.62
CA ILE A 84 -5.75 -9.08 5.00
C ILE A 84 -6.72 -8.45 4.02
N VAL A 85 -6.51 -8.64 2.72
CA VAL A 85 -7.41 -8.12 1.68
C VAL A 85 -8.82 -8.70 1.84
N GLU A 86 -8.95 -10.01 2.07
CA GLU A 86 -10.23 -10.68 2.31
C GLU A 86 -10.94 -10.16 3.56
N GLU A 87 -10.24 -10.09 4.69
CA GLU A 87 -10.79 -9.62 5.97
C GLU A 87 -11.23 -8.15 5.91
N VAL A 88 -10.45 -7.29 5.26
CA VAL A 88 -10.85 -5.88 5.09
C VAL A 88 -12.05 -5.78 4.14
N LYS A 89 -12.05 -6.52 3.02
CA LYS A 89 -13.18 -6.53 2.08
C LYS A 89 -14.47 -7.03 2.72
N SER A 90 -14.41 -8.02 3.61
CA SER A 90 -15.61 -8.54 4.29
C SER A 90 -16.27 -7.48 5.17
N ARG A 91 -15.46 -6.62 5.81
CA ARG A 91 -15.93 -5.49 6.62
C ARG A 91 -16.45 -4.32 5.82
N LEU A 92 -15.92 -4.07 4.62
CA LEU A 92 -16.40 -2.99 3.73
C LEU A 92 -17.74 -3.30 3.05
N LYS A 93 -18.14 -4.58 3.00
CA LYS A 93 -19.43 -5.01 2.44
C LYS A 93 -20.59 -4.97 3.44
N GLN A 94 -20.29 -4.75 4.73
CA GLN A 94 -21.28 -4.58 5.80
C GLN A 94 -21.73 -3.13 5.89
#